data_AF-A0A3D4FD91-F1
#
_entry.id   AF-A0A3D4FD91-F1
#
_cell.length_a   1.000
_cell.length_b   1.000
_cell.length_c   1.000
_cell.angle_alpha   90.00
_cell.angle_beta   90.00
_cell.angle_gamma   90.00
#
_symmetry.space_group_name_H-M   'P 1'
#
loop_
_entity.id
_entity.type
_entity.pdbx_description
1 polymer ?
#
loop_
_entity_poly.entity_id
_entity_poly.type
_entity_poly.pdbx_seq_one_letter_code
_entity_poly.pdbx_strand_id
1 'polypeptide(L)' 'MENGNKIALSIITKACGSSPRGEGTMMTILEEGNIHGTIGGGALEKIVI' A
#
# COMPACT_ATOMS: atom_id res chain seq x y z
N MET A 1 12.53 -6.79 -7.14
CA MET A 1 12.00 -8.04 -6.53
C MET A 1 12.12 -9.10 -7.60
N GLU A 2 12.99 -10.09 -7.43
CA GLU A 2 13.43 -10.99 -8.51
C GLU A 2 13.03 -12.46 -8.28
N ASN A 3 12.28 -12.74 -7.20
CA ASN A 3 12.10 -14.11 -6.69
C ASN A 3 10.81 -14.83 -7.13
N GLY A 4 10.03 -14.29 -8.08
CA GLY A 4 8.77 -14.93 -8.51
C GLY A 4 7.67 -15.02 -7.45
N ASN A 5 7.87 -14.39 -6.29
CA ASN A 5 6.90 -14.33 -5.21
C ASN A 5 5.65 -13.55 -5.66
N LYS A 6 4.47 -14.03 -5.28
CA LYS A 6 3.24 -13.28 -5.55
C LYS A 6 3.21 -12.02 -4.69
N ILE A 7 2.83 -10.92 -5.31
CA ILE A 7 2.69 -9.64 -4.66
C ILE A 7 1.34 -9.02 -5.02
N ALA A 8 0.72 -8.34 -4.07
CA ALA A 8 -0.38 -7.44 -4.36
C ALA A 8 0.15 -6.00 -4.43
N LEU A 9 -0.20 -5.30 -5.50
CA LEU A 9 0.10 -3.87 -5.65
C LEU A 9 -1.16 -3.06 -5.32
N SER A 10 -1.01 -2.06 -4.48
CA SER A 10 -2.06 -1.12 -4.11
C SER A 10 -1.68 0.29 -4.55
N ILE A 11 -2.64 1.01 -5.14
CA ILE A 11 -2.50 2.38 -5.63
C ILE A 11 -3.66 3.22 -5.11
N ILE A 12 -3.36 4.43 -4.64
CA ILE A 12 -4.39 5.45 -4.38
C ILE A 12 -4.84 6.02 -5.73
N THR A 13 -6.02 5.63 -6.19
CA THR A 13 -6.61 6.14 -7.44
C THR A 13 -7.35 7.46 -7.24
N LYS A 14 -7.72 7.79 -6.00
CA LYS A 14 -8.36 9.06 -5.64
C LYS A 14 -8.13 9.41 -4.18
N ALA A 15 -7.88 10.69 -3.88
CA ALA A 15 -7.79 11.22 -2.51
C ALA A 15 -8.66 12.48 -2.39
N CYS A 16 -9.44 12.60 -1.32
CA CYS A 16 -10.33 13.74 -1.11
C CYS A 16 -10.10 14.35 0.28
N GLY A 17 -9.91 15.67 0.35
CA GLY A 17 -9.52 16.36 1.58
C GLY A 17 -8.04 16.21 1.92
N SER A 18 -7.67 16.54 3.17
CA SER A 18 -6.29 16.37 3.64
C SER A 18 -6.04 14.91 4.03
N SER A 19 -5.10 14.26 3.35
CA SER A 19 -4.69 12.88 3.61
C SER A 19 -3.17 12.80 3.74
N PRO A 20 -2.60 11.90 4.56
CA PRO A 20 -1.15 11.76 4.71
C PRO A 20 -0.42 11.42 3.40
N ARG A 21 -1.14 10.84 2.42
CA ARG A 21 -0.66 10.50 1.09
C ARG A 21 -1.68 10.91 0.03
N GLY A 22 -1.18 11.24 -1.16
CA GLY A 22 -1.99 11.67 -2.30
C GLY A 22 -2.15 10.57 -3.37
N GLU A 23 -2.96 10.88 -4.37
CA GLU A 23 -3.17 10.05 -5.56
C GLU A 23 -1.85 9.61 -6.20
N GLY A 24 -1.80 8.38 -6.70
CA GLY A 24 -0.60 7.78 -7.30
C GLY A 24 0.38 7.18 -6.29
N THR A 25 0.16 7.35 -4.98
CA THR A 25 0.97 6.65 -3.97
C THR A 25 0.76 5.14 -4.08
N MET A 26 1.87 4.39 -4.07
CA MET A 26 1.90 2.93 -4.22
C MET A 26 2.36 2.25 -2.93
N MET A 27 1.81 1.07 -2.65
CA MET A 27 2.30 0.15 -1.62
C MET A 27 2.22 -1.28 -2.14
N THR A 28 3.24 -2.08 -1.82
CA THR A 28 3.29 -3.50 -2.15
C THR A 28 3.02 -4.34 -0.91
N ILE A 29 2.18 -5.37 -1.04
CA ILE A 29 1.90 -6.36 -0.01
C ILE A 29 2.48 -7.71 -0.47
N LEU A 30 3.28 -8.31 0.39
CA LEU A 30 3.90 -9.63 0.21
C LEU A 30 3.03 -10.72 0.84
N GLU A 31 3.14 -11.97 0.36
CA GLU A 31 2.34 -13.11 0.85
C GLU A 31 2.39 -13.33 2.36
N GLU A 32 3.48 -12.93 3.04
CA GLU A 32 3.64 -13.08 4.49
C GLU A 32 3.04 -11.92 5.33
N GLY A 33 2.22 -11.06 4.71
CA GLY A 33 1.66 -9.87 5.38
C GLY A 33 2.67 -8.73 5.56
N ASN A 34 3.85 -8.86 4.96
CA ASN A 34 4.85 -7.79 4.95
C ASN A 34 4.46 -6.71 3.92
N ILE A 35 4.55 -5.44 4.31
CA ILE A 35 4.24 -4.30 3.44
C ILE A 35 5.50 -3.47 3.15
N HIS A 36 5.62 -2.97 1.93
CA HIS A 36 6.64 -2.01 1.52
C HIS A 36 5.96 -0.73 1.02
N GLY A 37 6.24 0.40 1.68
CA GLY A 37 5.57 1.69 1.46
C GLY A 37 4.37 1.90 2.38
N THR A 38 3.79 3.10 2.32
CA THR A 38 2.56 3.47 3.05
C THR A 38 1.64 4.29 2.16
N ILE A 39 0.33 4.00 2.19
CA ILE A 39 -0.70 4.70 1.41
C ILE A 39 -1.71 5.44 2.28
N GLY A 40 -1.88 5.09 3.55
CA GLY A 40 -2.80 5.77 4.46
C GLY A 40 -2.10 6.49 5.62
N GLY A 41 -0.90 6.06 5.99
CA GLY A 41 -0.13 6.64 7.10
C GLY A 41 -0.17 5.84 8.40
N GLY A 42 -0.62 4.59 8.36
CA GLY A 42 -0.44 3.57 9.40
C GLY A 42 -1.72 2.81 9.76
N ALA A 43 -2.86 3.50 9.87
CA ALA A 43 -4.11 2.86 10.28
C ALA A 43 -4.78 2.07 9.15
N LEU A 44 -4.71 2.58 7.92
CA LEU A 44 -5.28 1.92 6.74
C LEU A 44 -4.51 0.63 6.41
N GLU A 45 -3.19 0.68 6.58
CA GLU A 45 -2.30 -0.44 6.32
C GLU A 45 -2.69 -1.66 7.16
N LYS A 46 -3.14 -1.48 8.41
CA LYS A 46 -3.60 -2.56 9.30
C LYS A 46 -4.93 -3.22 8.91
N ILE A 47 -5.69 -2.63 7.99
CA ILE A 47 -6.96 -3.22 7.50
C ILE A 47 -6.67 -4.18 6.34
N VAL A 48 -5.53 -4.01 5.68
CA VAL A 48 -5.12 -4.79 4.50
C VAL A 48 -4.38 -6.07 4.89
N ILE A 49 -3.79 -6.13 6.08
CA ILE A 49 -3.04 -7.28 6.64
C ILE A 49 -3.88 -8.08 7.62
#